data_AF-A0A7K7DQJ7-F1
#
_entry.id   AF-A0A7K7DQJ7-F1
#
_cell.length_a   1.000
_cell.length_b   1.000
_cell.length_c   1.000
_cell.angle_alpha   90.00
_cell.angle_beta   90.00
_cell.angle_gamma   90.00
#
_symmetry.space_group_name_H-M   'P 1'
#
loop_
_entity.id
_entity.type
_entity.pdbx_description
1 polymer ?
#
loop_
_entity_poly.entity_id
_entity_poly.type
_entity_poly.pdbx_seq_one_letter_code
_entity_poly.pdbx_strand_id
1 'polypeptide(L)'
;EGAGPIWLDGLRCNGSEAHLAQCAGHTWGEHRCNHAEDAGAACAGECGQGQVRLAGGPHRCAGRVEVFHAGRWGTVCDDTWDLAAARVTCRQVRCGPALWAPGAAQFGEGAGPIWLDGLRCNGSEAHLAQCAGHTWGEHRCNHAEDAGAACA
;
A
#
# COMPACT_ATOMS: atom_id res chain seq x y z
N GLU A 1 7.80 -5.83 -18.47
CA GLU A 1 8.98 -6.55 -18.98
C GLU A 1 10.05 -6.46 -17.93
N GLY A 2 10.57 -7.60 -17.49
CA GLY A 2 11.66 -7.67 -16.52
C GLY A 2 13.01 -7.33 -17.14
N ALA A 3 14.06 -7.47 -16.34
CA ALA A 3 15.45 -7.31 -16.78
C ALA A 3 16.33 -8.31 -16.01
N GLY A 4 17.39 -8.81 -16.66
CA GLY A 4 18.38 -9.69 -16.05
C GLY A 4 18.15 -11.17 -16.38
N PRO A 5 18.71 -12.11 -15.58
CA PRO A 5 18.56 -13.53 -15.85
C PRO A 5 17.12 -14.01 -15.65
N ILE A 6 16.64 -14.88 -16.52
CA ILE A 6 15.41 -15.65 -16.34
C ILE A 6 15.81 -16.99 -15.74
N TRP A 7 15.20 -17.35 -14.60
CA TRP A 7 15.69 -18.47 -13.79
C TRP A 7 14.90 -19.76 -13.98
N LEU A 8 13.61 -19.66 -14.27
CA LEU A 8 12.69 -20.79 -14.28
C LEU A 8 11.90 -20.81 -15.58
N ASP A 9 11.74 -22.00 -16.14
CA ASP A 9 10.95 -22.26 -17.34
C ASP A 9 10.20 -23.59 -17.19
N GLY A 10 9.01 -23.68 -17.79
CA GLY A 10 8.19 -24.89 -17.82
C GLY A 10 7.76 -25.42 -16.46
N LEU A 11 7.50 -24.53 -15.48
CA LEU A 11 7.04 -24.92 -14.14
C LEU A 11 5.74 -25.72 -14.20
N ARG A 12 5.76 -26.90 -13.59
CA ARG A 12 4.64 -27.82 -13.42
C ARG A 12 4.48 -28.12 -11.93
N CYS A 13 3.74 -27.24 -11.25
CA CYS A 13 3.38 -27.40 -9.84
C CYS A 13 2.14 -28.29 -9.71
N ASN A 14 2.06 -29.09 -8.64
CA ASN A 14 0.88 -29.86 -8.28
C ASN A 14 -0.03 -29.12 -7.27
N GLY A 15 0.47 -28.03 -6.69
CA GLY A 15 -0.25 -27.15 -5.78
C GLY A 15 0.00 -27.40 -4.28
N SER A 16 0.81 -28.41 -3.93
CA SER A 16 1.21 -28.72 -2.55
C SER A 16 2.59 -28.21 -2.19
N GLU A 17 3.34 -27.69 -3.17
CA GLU A 17 4.66 -27.10 -2.97
C GLU A 17 4.59 -25.86 -2.07
N ALA A 18 5.58 -25.71 -1.18
CA ALA A 18 5.69 -24.53 -0.32
C ALA A 18 6.33 -23.34 -1.04
N HIS A 19 7.03 -23.56 -2.16
CA HIS A 19 7.66 -22.52 -2.98
C HIS A 19 7.94 -23.02 -4.40
N LEU A 20 8.01 -22.09 -5.36
CA LEU A 20 8.14 -22.41 -6.80
C LEU A 20 9.37 -23.24 -7.16
N ALA A 21 10.45 -23.18 -6.36
CA ALA A 21 11.65 -23.99 -6.58
C ALA A 21 11.44 -25.50 -6.37
N GLN A 22 10.34 -25.91 -5.72
CA GLN A 22 9.97 -27.31 -5.54
C GLN A 22 9.14 -27.88 -6.68
N CYS A 23 8.58 -27.02 -7.55
CA CYS A 23 7.82 -27.47 -8.68
C CYS A 23 8.72 -28.17 -9.69
N ALA A 24 8.22 -29.21 -10.35
CA ALA A 24 8.95 -29.82 -11.45
C ALA A 24 9.09 -28.83 -12.60
N GLY A 25 10.25 -28.77 -13.24
CA GLY A 25 10.52 -27.81 -14.33
C GLY A 25 11.85 -28.08 -15.00
N HIS A 26 12.26 -27.15 -15.87
CA HIS A 26 13.60 -27.16 -16.45
C HIS A 26 14.66 -26.77 -15.41
N THR A 27 15.92 -27.11 -15.69
CA THR A 27 17.06 -26.72 -14.85
C THR A 27 17.15 -25.19 -14.73
N TRP A 28 17.61 -24.72 -13.59
CA TRP A 28 17.74 -23.28 -13.33
C TRP A 28 18.64 -22.59 -14.35
N GLY A 29 18.14 -21.53 -14.97
CA GLY A 29 18.87 -20.74 -15.98
C GLY A 29 19.03 -21.42 -17.35
N GLU A 30 18.44 -22.59 -17.56
CA GLU A 30 18.42 -23.26 -18.87
C GLU A 30 17.04 -23.07 -19.52
N HIS A 31 16.89 -22.00 -20.31
CA HIS A 31 15.64 -21.67 -20.99
C HIS A 31 15.90 -21.02 -22.35
N ARG A 32 14.84 -20.90 -23.17
CA ARG A 32 14.85 -20.10 -24.41
C ARG A 32 13.95 -18.86 -24.35
N CYS A 33 13.33 -18.62 -23.19
CA CYS A 33 12.46 -17.48 -22.96
C CYS A 33 13.22 -16.15 -23.06
N ASN A 34 12.50 -15.10 -23.43
CA ASN A 34 12.90 -13.71 -23.29
C ASN A 34 11.94 -12.95 -22.34
N HIS A 35 12.23 -11.69 -22.01
CA HIS A 35 11.42 -10.95 -21.03
C HIS A 35 10.01 -10.58 -21.51
N ALA A 36 9.71 -10.69 -22.82
CA ALA A 36 8.33 -10.60 -23.30
C ALA A 36 7.47 -11.79 -22.84
N GLU A 37 8.11 -12.88 -22.36
CA GLU A 37 7.47 -14.09 -21.86
C GLU A 37 7.49 -14.18 -20.32
N ASP A 38 7.90 -13.11 -19.62
CA ASP A 38 7.91 -13.09 -18.16
C ASP A 38 6.50 -13.34 -17.59
N ALA A 39 6.35 -14.41 -16.82
CA ALA A 39 5.07 -14.79 -16.22
C ALA A 39 4.72 -13.91 -15.02
N GLY A 40 3.42 -13.58 -14.89
CA GLY A 40 2.85 -12.91 -13.73
C GLY A 40 1.71 -13.72 -13.13
N ALA A 41 1.45 -13.54 -11.83
CA ALA A 41 0.32 -14.15 -11.14
C ALA A 41 -0.49 -13.10 -10.38
N ALA A 42 -1.81 -13.25 -10.37
CA ALA A 42 -2.72 -12.51 -9.50
C ALA A 42 -3.31 -13.49 -8.49
N CYS A 43 -3.10 -13.24 -7.20
CA CYS A 43 -3.59 -14.12 -6.15
C CYS A 43 -5.03 -13.75 -5.76
N ALA A 44 -5.85 -14.74 -5.43
CA ALA A 44 -7.11 -14.51 -4.72
C ALA A 44 -6.80 -14.11 -3.27
N GLY A 45 -7.32 -12.96 -2.88
CA GLY A 45 -6.83 -12.17 -1.75
C GLY A 45 -6.75 -10.74 -2.27
N GLU A 46 -7.28 -9.79 -1.52
CA GLU A 46 -7.49 -8.44 -2.04
C GLU A 46 -6.14 -7.76 -2.36
N CYS A 47 -5.72 -7.85 -3.63
CA CYS A 47 -4.52 -7.21 -4.12
C CYS A 47 -4.57 -5.72 -3.77
N GLY A 48 -3.66 -5.31 -2.90
CA GLY A 48 -3.55 -3.91 -2.49
C GLY A 48 -4.26 -3.54 -1.19
N GLN A 49 -4.71 -4.49 -0.35
CA GLN A 49 -5.17 -4.15 1.00
C GLN A 49 -4.13 -3.35 1.77
N GLY A 50 -4.55 -2.24 2.35
CA GLY A 50 -3.66 -1.34 3.08
C GLY A 50 -2.64 -0.61 2.19
N GLN A 51 -2.81 -0.64 0.85
CA GLN A 51 -2.08 0.28 -0.03
C GLN A 51 -2.48 1.71 0.29
N VAL A 52 -1.50 2.59 0.21
CA VAL A 52 -1.66 4.01 0.49
C VAL A 52 -1.30 4.81 -0.75
N ARG A 53 -2.06 5.87 -1.02
CA ARG A 53 -1.71 6.89 -2.01
C ARG A 53 -1.93 8.29 -1.43
N LEU A 54 -1.24 9.26 -2.01
CA LEU A 54 -1.44 10.68 -1.72
C LEU A 54 -2.19 11.33 -2.88
N ALA A 55 -3.34 11.95 -2.60
CA ALA A 55 -4.22 12.56 -3.59
C ALA A 55 -4.43 14.06 -3.31
N GLY A 56 -4.79 14.83 -4.34
CA GLY A 56 -5.17 16.26 -4.18
C GLY A 56 -4.04 17.23 -3.84
N GLY A 57 -2.81 16.75 -3.57
CA GLY A 57 -1.66 17.61 -3.31
C GLY A 57 -0.88 18.01 -4.56
N PRO A 58 0.14 18.88 -4.40
CA PRO A 58 0.87 19.49 -5.51
C PRO A 58 1.78 18.53 -6.28
N HIS A 59 2.10 17.36 -5.72
CA HIS A 59 2.97 16.35 -6.30
C HIS A 59 2.78 14.99 -5.64
N ARG A 60 3.34 13.92 -6.22
CA ARG A 60 3.18 12.52 -5.73
C ARG A 60 3.54 12.27 -4.25
N CYS A 61 4.34 13.14 -3.64
CA CYS A 61 4.81 13.03 -2.26
C CYS A 61 4.11 13.99 -1.27
N ALA A 62 3.00 14.61 -1.66
CA ALA A 62 2.16 15.40 -0.76
C ALA A 62 0.70 15.29 -1.17
N GLY A 63 -0.20 15.16 -0.20
CA GLY A 63 -1.64 15.05 -0.46
C GLY A 63 -2.44 14.47 0.69
N ARG A 64 -3.75 14.42 0.51
CA ARG A 64 -4.68 13.66 1.35
C ARG A 64 -4.29 12.18 1.32
N VAL A 65 -4.31 11.54 2.49
CA VAL A 65 -4.00 10.11 2.63
C VAL A 65 -5.23 9.30 2.29
N GLU A 66 -5.09 8.42 1.30
CA GLU A 66 -6.13 7.45 0.94
C GLU A 66 -5.59 6.03 1.06
N VAL A 67 -6.42 5.13 1.58
CA VAL A 67 -6.10 3.72 1.81
C VAL A 67 -7.05 2.84 0.99
N PHE A 68 -6.52 1.77 0.40
CA PHE A 68 -7.32 0.78 -0.32
C PHE A 68 -7.75 -0.34 0.62
N HIS A 69 -9.06 -0.52 0.77
CA HIS A 69 -9.67 -1.57 1.59
C HIS A 69 -11.02 -1.98 0.98
N ALA A 70 -11.41 -3.24 1.14
CA ALA A 70 -12.66 -3.78 0.59
C ALA A 70 -12.91 -3.45 -0.90
N GLY A 71 -11.85 -3.47 -1.73
CA GLY A 71 -11.94 -3.20 -3.17
C GLY A 71 -12.14 -1.73 -3.58
N ARG A 72 -12.05 -0.77 -2.64
CA ARG A 72 -12.24 0.67 -2.93
C ARG A 72 -11.28 1.55 -2.13
N TRP A 73 -10.95 2.70 -2.71
CA TRP A 73 -10.22 3.75 -2.00
C TRP A 73 -11.15 4.45 -1.01
N GLY A 74 -10.58 4.83 0.14
CA GLY A 74 -11.20 5.66 1.16
C GLY A 74 -10.15 6.48 1.91
N THR A 75 -10.60 7.39 2.76
CA THR A 75 -9.73 8.37 3.43
C THR A 75 -9.39 7.94 4.86
N VAL A 76 -8.59 8.75 5.54
CA VAL A 76 -8.17 8.56 6.93
C VAL A 76 -8.62 9.77 7.72
N CYS A 77 -9.24 9.58 8.89
CA CYS A 77 -9.59 10.69 9.77
C CYS A 77 -8.35 11.29 10.45
N ASP A 78 -8.37 12.59 10.70
CA ASP A 78 -7.30 13.33 11.37
C ASP A 78 -7.31 13.25 12.91
N ASP A 79 -8.32 12.60 13.50
CA ASP A 79 -8.36 12.31 14.93
C ASP A 79 -7.12 11.51 15.35
N THR A 80 -6.30 12.13 16.21
CA THR A 80 -4.98 11.63 16.67
C THR A 80 -3.92 11.47 15.57
N TRP A 81 -4.17 12.01 14.36
CA TRP A 81 -3.21 11.98 13.26
C TRP A 81 -1.98 12.84 13.56
N ASP A 82 -0.80 12.23 13.44
CA ASP A 82 0.47 12.86 13.80
C ASP A 82 1.61 12.55 12.84
N LEU A 83 2.80 13.08 13.16
CA LEU A 83 4.00 12.86 12.35
C LEU A 83 4.48 11.41 12.35
N ALA A 84 4.13 10.60 13.35
CA ALA A 84 4.45 9.17 13.38
C ALA A 84 3.61 8.42 12.34
N ALA A 85 2.31 8.72 12.25
CA ALA A 85 1.44 8.18 11.20
C ALA A 85 1.85 8.64 9.80
N ALA A 86 2.22 9.92 9.64
CA ALA A 86 2.77 10.42 8.37
C ALA A 86 4.10 9.73 8.02
N ARG A 87 4.95 9.36 8.99
CA ARG A 87 6.19 8.61 8.73
C ARG A 87 5.92 7.23 8.13
N VAL A 88 4.92 6.52 8.65
CA VAL A 88 4.47 5.24 8.08
C VAL A 88 3.98 5.46 6.64
N THR A 89 3.14 6.47 6.44
CA THR A 89 2.61 6.87 5.13
C THR A 89 3.72 7.13 4.11
N CYS A 90 4.65 8.04 4.42
CA CYS A 90 5.75 8.43 3.53
C CYS A 90 6.68 7.26 3.19
N ARG A 91 6.89 6.33 4.14
CA ARG A 91 7.61 5.08 3.88
C ARG A 91 6.83 4.19 2.90
N GLN A 92 5.52 4.00 3.10
CA GLN A 92 4.70 3.17 2.22
C GLN A 92 4.67 3.70 0.78
N VAL A 93 4.56 5.02 0.60
CA VAL A 93 4.54 5.64 -0.74
C VAL A 93 5.94 5.91 -1.32
N ARG A 94 7.00 5.54 -0.58
CA ARG A 94 8.41 5.66 -0.99
C ARG A 94 8.78 7.09 -1.40
N CYS A 95 8.47 8.03 -0.51
CA CYS A 95 8.74 9.46 -0.67
C CYS A 95 9.69 10.00 0.42
N GLY A 96 10.55 9.15 0.99
CA GLY A 96 11.49 9.59 2.02
C GLY A 96 10.82 9.90 3.37
N PRO A 97 11.45 10.73 4.22
CA PRO A 97 10.93 11.07 5.54
C PRO A 97 9.67 11.95 5.48
N ALA A 98 8.81 11.83 6.49
CA ALA A 98 7.66 12.71 6.66
C ALA A 98 8.12 14.10 7.13
N LEU A 99 7.59 15.13 6.47
CA LEU A 99 7.80 16.54 6.79
C LEU A 99 6.59 17.16 7.48
N TRP A 100 5.39 16.69 7.13
CA TRP A 100 4.14 17.28 7.62
C TRP A 100 3.00 16.26 7.66
N ALA A 101 2.10 16.43 8.63
CA ALA A 101 0.94 15.58 8.88
C ALA A 101 -0.32 16.46 9.07
N PRO A 102 -0.82 17.12 8.02
CA PRO A 102 -2.01 17.96 8.16
C PRO A 102 -3.28 17.15 8.41
N GLY A 103 -4.20 17.72 9.18
CA GLY A 103 -5.60 17.30 9.25
C GLY A 103 -6.52 18.24 8.46
N ALA A 104 -7.78 18.31 8.86
CA ALA A 104 -8.77 19.29 8.44
C ALA A 104 -8.85 19.51 6.92
N ALA A 105 -8.75 18.42 6.15
CA ALA A 105 -8.83 18.42 4.69
C ALA A 105 -7.93 19.48 4.01
N GLN A 106 -6.72 19.74 4.52
CA GLN A 106 -5.82 20.77 3.96
C GLN A 106 -5.47 20.55 2.47
N PHE A 107 -5.50 19.30 2.00
CA PHE A 107 -5.32 18.94 0.59
C PHE A 107 -6.65 18.74 -0.15
N GLY A 108 -7.74 19.26 0.42
CA GLY A 108 -9.11 19.08 -0.04
C GLY A 108 -9.77 17.82 0.53
N GLU A 109 -11.09 17.87 0.60
CA GLU A 109 -11.94 16.74 1.01
C GLU A 109 -11.82 15.59 0.02
N GLY A 110 -11.85 14.36 0.54
CA GLY A 110 -11.98 13.15 -0.24
C GLY A 110 -13.42 12.77 -0.50
N ALA A 111 -13.60 11.52 -0.90
CA ALA A 111 -14.91 10.96 -1.17
C ALA A 111 -14.91 9.47 -0.85
N GLY A 112 -16.09 8.92 -0.60
CA GLY A 112 -16.27 7.50 -0.34
C GLY A 112 -16.23 7.18 1.15
N PRO A 113 -15.67 6.05 1.56
CA PRO A 113 -15.59 5.67 2.96
C PRO A 113 -14.41 6.37 3.65
N ILE A 114 -14.54 6.63 4.94
CA ILE A 114 -13.38 6.92 5.80
C ILE A 114 -13.00 5.59 6.45
N TRP A 115 -11.81 5.09 6.12
CA TRP A 115 -11.42 3.72 6.44
C TRP A 115 -10.76 3.58 7.80
N LEU A 116 -9.93 4.55 8.17
CA LEU A 116 -9.12 4.50 9.37
C LEU A 116 -9.40 5.74 10.22
N ASP A 117 -9.45 5.53 11.54
CA ASP A 117 -9.70 6.55 12.56
C ASP A 117 -8.94 6.20 13.85
N GLY A 118 -8.56 7.23 14.62
CA GLY A 118 -7.91 7.08 15.92
C GLY A 118 -6.54 6.41 15.84
N LEU A 119 -5.79 6.60 14.75
CA LEU A 119 -4.53 5.92 14.50
C LEU A 119 -3.42 6.38 15.46
N ARG A 120 -2.95 5.46 16.29
CA ARG A 120 -1.81 5.63 17.19
C ARG A 120 -0.63 4.83 16.68
N CYS A 121 0.07 5.40 15.70
CA CYS A 121 1.29 4.83 15.15
C CYS A 121 2.52 5.17 16.03
N ASN A 122 3.47 4.24 16.12
CA ASN A 122 4.81 4.48 16.65
C ASN A 122 5.76 5.05 15.57
N GLY A 123 5.39 4.89 14.29
CA GLY A 123 6.17 5.34 13.14
C GLY A 123 7.08 4.25 12.55
N SER A 124 7.14 3.07 13.17
CA SER A 124 7.95 1.93 12.74
C SER A 124 7.16 0.86 11.97
N GLU A 125 5.83 0.97 11.94
CA GLU A 125 4.92 0.04 11.28
C GLU A 125 5.15 -0.05 9.78
N ALA A 126 5.12 -1.24 9.19
CA ALA A 126 5.28 -1.36 7.75
C ALA A 126 4.11 -0.73 6.98
N HIS A 127 2.91 -0.76 7.57
CA HIS A 127 1.68 -0.25 6.97
C HIS A 127 0.82 0.52 7.98
N LEU A 128 0.09 1.54 7.52
CA LEU A 128 -0.89 2.29 8.33
C LEU A 128 -1.93 1.37 8.98
N ALA A 129 -2.35 0.34 8.26
CA ALA A 129 -3.27 -0.70 8.73
C ALA A 129 -2.78 -1.49 9.95
N GLN A 130 -1.48 -1.40 10.29
CA GLN A 130 -0.88 -2.07 11.45
C GLN A 130 -0.81 -1.17 12.69
N CYS A 131 -1.07 0.13 12.54
CA CYS A 131 -1.14 1.02 13.69
C CYS A 131 -2.38 0.67 14.53
N ALA A 132 -2.28 0.85 15.85
CA ALA A 132 -3.44 0.68 16.72
C ALA A 132 -4.47 1.77 16.39
N GLY A 133 -5.75 1.40 16.29
CA GLY A 133 -6.84 2.33 15.96
C GLY A 133 -8.19 1.66 16.06
N HIS A 134 -9.22 2.33 15.57
CA HIS A 134 -10.56 1.77 15.45
C HIS A 134 -10.65 0.69 14.36
N THR A 135 -11.75 -0.08 14.37
CA THR A 135 -12.01 -1.06 13.31
C THR A 135 -12.20 -0.36 11.97
N TRP A 136 -11.90 -1.03 10.85
CA TRP A 136 -12.11 -0.48 9.51
C TRP A 136 -13.52 0.08 9.32
N GLY A 137 -13.62 1.35 8.96
CA GLY A 137 -14.91 2.05 8.75
C GLY A 137 -15.65 2.48 10.02
N GLU A 138 -15.09 2.23 11.21
CA GLU A 138 -15.65 2.70 12.48
C GLU A 138 -15.06 4.08 12.81
N HIS A 139 -15.85 5.14 12.61
CA HIS A 139 -15.44 6.53 12.86
C HIS A 139 -16.66 7.42 13.14
N ARG A 140 -16.41 8.63 13.65
CA ARG A 140 -17.42 9.71 13.72
C ARG A 140 -17.09 10.90 12.82
N CYS A 141 -16.01 10.80 12.07
CA CYS A 141 -15.51 11.87 11.23
C CYS A 141 -16.34 12.06 9.96
N ASN A 142 -16.23 13.24 9.37
CA ASN A 142 -16.66 13.55 8.00
C ASN A 142 -15.45 13.96 7.14
N HIS A 143 -15.63 14.20 5.84
CA HIS A 143 -14.50 14.47 4.94
C HIS A 143 -13.78 15.81 5.19
N ALA A 144 -14.36 16.73 5.95
CA ALA A 144 -13.64 17.92 6.40
C ALA A 144 -12.51 17.59 7.39
N GLU A 145 -12.51 16.38 7.95
CA GLU A 145 -11.51 15.84 8.89
C GLU A 145 -10.53 14.89 8.18
N ASP A 146 -10.49 14.87 6.85
CA ASP A 146 -9.57 13.99 6.13
C ASP A 146 -8.10 14.41 6.38
N ALA A 147 -7.29 13.42 6.78
CA ALA A 147 -5.87 13.55 7.03
C ALA A 147 -5.05 13.61 5.73
N GLY A 148 -3.92 14.31 5.81
CA GLY A 148 -2.93 14.43 4.75
C GLY A 148 -1.51 14.16 5.24
N ALA A 149 -0.59 14.05 4.28
CA ALA A 149 0.84 13.94 4.54
C ALA A 149 1.64 14.71 3.49
N ALA A 150 2.79 15.26 3.88
CA ALA A 150 3.82 15.70 2.96
C ALA A 150 5.17 15.08 3.35
N CYS A 151 5.88 14.58 2.35
CA CYS A 151 7.17 13.91 2.46
C CYS A 151 8.24 14.70 1.71
N ALA A 152 9.51 14.33 1.88
CA ALA A 152 10.65 15.00 1.26
C ALA A 152 10.83 14.72 -0.25
#